data_AF-A0A401USN0-F1
#
_entry.id   AF-A0A401USN0-F1
#
_cell.length_a   1.000
_cell.length_b   1.000
_cell.length_c   1.000
_cell.angle_alpha   90.00
_cell.angle_beta   90.00
_cell.angle_gamma   90.00
#
_symmetry.space_group_name_H-M   'P 1'
#
loop_
_entity.id
_entity.type
_entity.pdbx_description
1 polymer ?
#
loop_
_entity_poly.entity_id
_entity_poly.type
_entity_poly.pdbx_seq_one_letter_code
_entity_poly.pdbx_strand_id
1 'polypeptide(L)'
;MFYDASLHYKGNRKIRTVIVYSSDIKKAESYIDAGSIKYNIEAYYMSNIDGDEKYNYLKNKIDSNEELTDEEVLGLTFIPLMKGKLTR
;
A
#
# COMPACT_ATOMS: atom_id res chain seq x y z
N MET A 1 -12.58 3.76 10.75
CA MET A 1 -13.15 3.69 12.12
C MET A 1 -14.61 3.22 12.14
N PHE A 2 -15.61 4.00 11.71
CA PHE A 2 -17.03 3.58 11.81
C PHE A 2 -17.33 2.29 11.04
N TYR A 3 -16.72 2.14 9.86
CA TYR A 3 -16.82 0.92 9.05
C TYR A 3 -16.22 -0.29 9.78
N ASP A 4 -15.00 -0.16 10.30
CA ASP A 4 -14.31 -1.18 11.09
C ASP A 4 -15.12 -1.60 12.33
N ALA A 5 -15.67 -0.63 13.06
CA ALA A 5 -16.53 -0.88 14.22
C ALA A 5 -17.80 -1.64 13.81
N SER A 6 -18.43 -1.27 12.69
CA SER A 6 -19.57 -1.99 12.15
C SER A 6 -19.22 -3.42 11.73
N LEU A 7 -18.05 -3.63 11.11
CA LEU A 7 -17.58 -4.97 10.71
C LEU A 7 -17.31 -5.85 11.93
N HIS A 8 -16.66 -5.29 12.96
CA HIS A 8 -16.44 -5.99 14.22
C HIS A 8 -17.76 -6.38 14.87
N TYR A 9 -18.71 -5.44 14.98
CA TYR A 9 -20.01 -5.69 15.58
C TYR A 9 -20.80 -6.79 14.85
N LYS A 10 -20.80 -6.77 13.50
CA LYS A 10 -21.52 -7.77 12.69
C LYS A 10 -20.86 -9.15 12.71
N GLY A 11 -19.54 -9.20 12.72
CA GLY A 11 -18.79 -10.45 12.51
C GLY A 11 -18.12 -11.02 13.76
N ASN A 12 -18.05 -10.26 14.85
CA ASN A 12 -17.23 -10.54 16.03
C ASN A 12 -15.77 -10.91 15.68
N ARG A 13 -15.19 -10.23 14.69
CA ARG A 13 -13.83 -10.48 14.20
C ARG A 13 -12.90 -9.33 14.54
N LYS A 14 -11.65 -9.62 14.87
CA LYS A 14 -10.61 -8.60 14.97
C LYS A 14 -10.40 -7.95 13.60
N ILE A 15 -10.39 -6.62 13.56
CA ILE A 15 -10.20 -5.86 12.33
C ILE A 15 -8.77 -5.32 12.31
N ARG A 16 -8.08 -5.56 11.19
CA ARG A 16 -6.77 -4.99 10.88
C ARG A 16 -6.93 -4.14 9.62
N THR A 17 -6.68 -2.84 9.75
CA THR A 17 -6.87 -1.89 8.67
C THR A 17 -5.52 -1.38 8.21
N VAL A 18 -5.17 -1.69 6.97
CA VAL A 18 -3.96 -1.22 6.30
C VAL A 18 -4.38 -0.18 5.27
N ILE A 19 -3.83 1.02 5.38
CA ILE A 19 -4.05 2.09 4.40
C ILE A 19 -2.78 2.24 3.57
N VAL A 20 -2.94 2.04 2.27
CA VAL A 20 -1.86 2.22 1.28
C VAL A 20 -1.91 3.64 0.74
N TYR A 21 -0.88 4.42 1.04
CA TYR A 21 -0.73 5.80 0.57
C TYR A 21 0.15 5.84 -0.69
N SER A 22 -0.26 6.62 -1.69
CA SER A 22 0.55 6.91 -2.88
C SER A 22 1.81 7.71 -2.51
N SER A 23 2.75 7.81 -3.44
CA SER A 23 4.06 8.41 -3.23
C SER A 23 4.05 9.89 -2.86
N ASP A 24 2.96 10.61 -3.16
CA ASP A 24 2.78 12.02 -2.80
C ASP A 24 2.54 12.23 -1.30
N ILE A 25 2.06 11.21 -0.59
CA ILE A 25 1.73 11.28 0.83
C ILE A 25 2.87 10.66 1.64
N LYS A 26 3.60 11.51 2.37
CA LYS A 26 4.77 11.09 3.16
C LYS A 26 4.45 10.79 4.62
N LYS A 27 3.33 11.33 5.12
CA LYS A 27 2.89 11.17 6.50
C LYS A 27 1.40 11.43 6.57
N ALA A 28 0.68 10.52 7.22
CA ALA A 28 -0.71 10.65 7.59
C ALA A 28 -0.90 10.31 9.07
N GLU A 29 -1.97 10.84 9.65
CA GLU A 29 -2.37 10.47 11.01
C GLU A 29 -2.88 9.01 11.01
N SER A 30 -2.23 8.15 11.79
CA SER A 30 -2.56 6.73 11.87
C SER A 30 -3.23 6.34 13.19
N TYR A 31 -3.40 7.29 14.11
CA TYR A 31 -3.96 7.08 15.42
C TYR A 31 -4.88 8.23 15.79
N ILE A 32 -6.07 7.88 16.26
CA ILE A 32 -7.05 8.82 16.80
C ILE A 32 -7.33 8.43 18.24
N ASP A 33 -7.21 9.41 19.14
CA ASP A 33 -7.66 9.31 20.53
C ASP A 33 -8.90 10.19 20.75
N ALA A 34 -10.05 9.55 20.90
CA ALA A 34 -11.32 10.19 21.22
C ALA A 34 -11.78 9.79 22.64
N GLY A 35 -10.84 9.67 23.59
CA GLY A 35 -11.10 9.31 24.98
C GLY A 35 -11.21 7.81 25.19
N SER A 36 -12.39 7.31 25.57
CA SER A 36 -12.63 5.86 25.71
C SER A 36 -12.53 5.11 24.38
N ILE A 37 -12.55 5.84 23.26
CA ILE A 37 -12.43 5.28 21.93
C ILE A 37 -11.04 5.62 21.38
N LYS A 38 -10.26 4.57 21.14
CA LYS A 38 -8.93 4.66 20.52
C LYS A 38 -8.96 3.86 19.22
N TYR A 39 -8.45 4.45 18.15
CA TYR A 39 -8.45 3.82 16.84
C TYR A 39 -7.07 3.95 16.20
N ASN A 40 -6.57 2.84 15.67
CA ASN A 40 -5.25 2.75 15.07
C ASN A 40 -5.36 2.05 13.71
N ILE A 41 -4.63 2.56 12.73
CA ILE A 41 -4.46 1.96 11.41
C ILE A 41 -2.98 1.75 11.11
N GLU A 42 -2.71 0.80 10.23
CA GLU A 42 -1.38 0.59 9.69
C GLU A 42 -1.22 1.40 8.40
N ALA A 43 -0.34 2.39 8.42
CA ALA A 43 -0.01 3.16 7.24
C ALA A 43 1.12 2.49 6.46
N TYR A 44 0.89 2.18 5.19
CA TYR A 44 1.90 1.70 4.25
C TYR A 44 2.14 2.76 3.18
N TYR A 45 3.35 3.29 3.12
CA TYR A 45 3.70 4.40 2.23
C TYR A 45 4.43 3.88 0.99
N MET A 46 3.81 4.02 -0.17
CA MET A 46 4.43 3.67 -1.45
C MET A 46 5.58 4.62 -1.81
N SER A 47 5.66 5.79 -1.17
CA SER A 47 6.81 6.70 -1.26
C SER A 47 8.15 6.08 -0.85
N ASN A 48 8.10 4.99 -0.07
CA ASN A 48 9.29 4.30 0.44
C ASN A 48 9.82 3.23 -0.53
N ILE A 49 9.11 2.98 -1.62
CA ILE A 49 9.50 2.02 -2.65
C ILE A 49 10.00 2.80 -3.87
N ASP A 50 11.17 2.44 -4.37
CA ASP A 50 11.69 2.97 -5.63
C ASP A 50 11.01 2.27 -6.82
N GLY A 51 10.04 2.97 -7.41
CA GLY A 51 9.28 2.50 -8.57
C GLY A 51 10.09 2.47 -9.85
N ASP A 52 11.10 3.35 -10.00
CA ASP A 52 11.96 3.34 -11.18
C ASP A 52 12.89 2.10 -11.16
N GLU A 53 13.46 1.78 -9.99
CA GLU A 53 14.24 0.54 -9.80
C GLU A 53 13.38 -0.70 -10.05
N LYS A 54 12.18 -0.76 -9.45
CA LYS A 54 11.25 -1.89 -9.62
C LYS A 54 10.82 -2.04 -11.08
N TYR A 55 10.55 -0.94 -11.77
CA TYR A 55 10.24 -0.93 -13.20
C TYR A 55 11.40 -1.51 -14.03
N ASN A 56 12.62 -1.01 -13.82
CA ASN A 56 13.79 -1.46 -14.57
C ASN A 56 14.07 -2.96 -14.34
N TYR A 57 13.93 -3.43 -13.10
CA TYR A 57 14.05 -4.86 -12.78
C TYR A 57 13.06 -5.71 -13.59
N LEU A 58 11.77 -5.35 -13.55
CA LEU A 58 10.72 -6.11 -14.23
C LEU A 58 10.85 -6.01 -15.76
N LYS A 59 11.23 -4.84 -16.27
CA LYS A 59 11.50 -4.64 -17.68
C LYS A 59 12.63 -5.55 -18.16
N ASN A 60 13.75 -5.60 -17.46
CA ASN A 60 14.88 -6.45 -17.83
C ASN A 60 14.50 -7.94 -17.85
N LYS A 61 13.65 -8.36 -16.90
CA LYS A 61 13.13 -9.73 -16.84
C LYS A 61 12.27 -10.08 -18.06
N ILE A 62 11.33 -9.19 -18.41
CA ILE A 62 10.51 -9.32 -19.63
C ILE A 62 11.38 -9.34 -20.89
N ASP A 63 12.33 -8.40 -21.01
CA ASP A 63 13.24 -8.30 -22.15
C ASP A 63 14.14 -9.55 -22.29
N SER A 64 14.37 -10.27 -21.18
CA SER A 64 15.13 -11.53 -21.13
C SER A 64 14.25 -12.78 -21.34
N ASN A 65 12.96 -12.62 -21.69
CA ASN A 65 11.98 -13.70 -21.82
C ASN A 65 11.79 -14.56 -20.55
N GLU A 66 12.07 -14.00 -19.38
CA GLU A 66 11.80 -14.67 -18.11
C GLU A 66 10.33 -14.48 -17.71
N GLU A 67 9.71 -15.54 -17.17
CA GLU A 67 8.34 -15.45 -16.67
C GLU A 67 8.26 -14.60 -15.39
N LEU A 68 7.26 -13.73 -15.35
CA LEU A 68 6.93 -12.97 -14.15
C LEU A 68 6.10 -13.83 -13.20
N THR A 69 6.37 -13.70 -11.91
CA THR A 69 5.51 -14.25 -10.86
C THR A 69 4.24 -13.41 -10.69
N ASP A 70 3.21 -13.97 -10.07
CA ASP A 70 1.98 -13.24 -9.76
C ASP A 70 2.24 -11.96 -8.93
N GLU A 71 3.21 -12.02 -8.02
CA GLU A 71 3.62 -10.86 -7.21
C GLU A 71 4.33 -9.78 -8.06
N GLU A 72 5.10 -10.18 -9.06
CA GLU A 72 5.76 -9.28 -9.99
C GLU A 72 4.76 -8.61 -10.94
N VAL A 73 3.78 -9.38 -11.43
CA VAL A 73 2.67 -8.84 -12.22
C VAL A 73 1.85 -7.86 -11.38
N LEU A 74 1.54 -8.21 -10.14
CA LEU A 74 0.88 -7.29 -9.22
C LEU A 74 1.74 -6.04 -8.98
N GLY A 75 3.04 -6.21 -8.81
CA GLY A 75 4.01 -5.14 -8.67
C GLY A 75 3.96 -4.12 -9.80
N LEU A 76 3.81 -4.55 -11.06
CA LEU A 76 3.65 -3.65 -12.21
C LEU A 76 2.45 -2.69 -12.03
N THR A 77 1.33 -3.21 -11.52
CA THR A 77 0.12 -2.40 -11.31
C THR A 77 0.28 -1.33 -10.22
N PHE A 78 1.23 -1.54 -9.29
CA PHE A 78 1.51 -0.62 -8.19
C PHE A 78 2.60 0.41 -8.48
N ILE A 79 3.43 0.22 -9.52
CA ILE A 79 4.50 1.17 -9.89
C ILE A 79 4.00 2.63 -9.98
N PRO A 80 2.81 2.93 -10.57
CA PRO A 80 2.32 4.31 -10.63
C PRO A 80 2.05 4.97 -9.26
N LEU A 81 1.94 4.18 -8.19
CA LEU A 81 1.75 4.68 -6.83
C LEU A 81 3.07 4.83 -6.06
N MET A 82 4.16 4.26 -6.58
CA MET A 82 5.48 4.27 -5.96
C MET A 82 6.24 5.58 -6.24
N LYS A 83 7.35 5.79 -5.55
CA LYS A 83 8.23 6.93 -5.81
C LYS A 83 8.99 6.68 -7.10
N GLY A 84 8.89 7.57 -8.07
CA GLY A 84 9.63 7.45 -9.32
C GLY A 84 9.56 8.74 -10.14
N LYS A 85 10.40 8.81 -11.17
CA LYS A 85 10.36 9.88 -12.18
C LYS A 85 9.45 9.51 -13.35
N LEU A 86 9.19 8.22 -13.55
CA LEU A 86 8.27 7.71 -14.58
C LEU A 86 6.79 8.06 -14.31
N THR A 87 6.49 8.56 -13.12
CA THR A 87 5.16 9.00 -12.67
C THR A 87 4.91 10.50 -12.80
N ARG A 88 5.79 11.24 -13.50
CA ARG A 88 5.66 12.70 -13.66
C ARG A 88 5.73 13.18 -15.10
#